data_AF-A0A2T7WEW6-F1
#
_entry.id   AF-A0A2T7WEW6-F1
#
_cell.length_a   1.000
_cell.length_b   1.000
_cell.length_c   1.000
_cell.angle_alpha   90.00
_cell.angle_beta   90.00
_cell.angle_gamma   90.00
#
_symmetry.space_group_name_H-M   'P 1'
#
loop_
_entity.id
_entity.type
_entity.pdbx_description
1 polymer ?
#
loop_
_entity_poly.entity_id
_entity_poly.type
_entity_poly.pdbx_seq_one_letter_code
_entity_poly.pdbx_strand_id
1 'polypeptide(L)'
;MPLTSESFWPWRLRPRVTATDDVAVPAQDLYAALIRDRISPALRAEGLIGSGGRYSLKSNTHWALVSFQKSAYSDRREIQFTINLCVVRKDEWNALRVEHPYYPEKPSGSTIYGCVMPTRIGSLVGDGSDKWWRVYHGQDVASVAANVLMNVRDAGLPWLHDQVVNSS
;
A
#
# COMPACT_ATOMS: atom_id res chain seq x y z
N MET A 1 12.05 31.96 18.22
CA MET A 1 12.29 30.50 18.26
C MET A 1 12.53 30.05 16.82
N PRO A 2 13.76 29.71 16.41
CA PRO A 2 14.00 29.25 15.05
C PRO A 2 13.68 27.75 14.92
N LEU A 3 12.92 27.41 13.90
CA LEU A 3 12.73 26.03 13.45
C LEU A 3 14.02 25.56 12.78
N THR A 4 14.70 24.59 13.38
CA THR A 4 15.66 23.74 12.68
C THR A 4 15.01 22.37 12.50
N SER A 5 14.55 22.09 11.28
CA SER A 5 14.14 20.74 10.86
C SER A 5 15.00 20.36 9.66
N GLU A 6 16.27 20.09 9.95
CA GLU A 6 17.15 19.37 9.06
C GLU A 6 16.86 17.87 9.19
N SER A 7 15.83 17.38 8.50
CA SER A 7 15.70 15.96 8.17
C SER A 7 16.27 15.75 6.76
N PHE A 8 17.58 15.89 6.65
CA PHE A 8 18.35 15.64 5.43
C PHE A 8 18.58 14.12 5.27
N TRP A 9 17.94 13.51 4.28
CA TRP A 9 18.12 12.09 3.94
C TRP A 9 19.50 11.86 3.28
N PRO A 10 20.45 11.13 3.90
CA PRO A 10 21.84 11.03 3.43
C PRO A 10 22.08 10.03 2.28
N TRP A 11 21.06 9.37 1.75
CA TRP A 11 21.21 8.32 0.72
C TRP A 11 21.03 8.79 -0.73
N ARG A 12 20.91 10.11 -0.96
CA ARG A 12 20.65 10.72 -2.27
C ARG A 12 21.76 10.61 -3.33
N LEU A 13 22.91 10.01 -3.00
CA LEU A 13 24.00 9.82 -3.96
C LEU A 13 24.64 8.44 -3.77
N ARG A 14 24.00 7.38 -4.27
CA ARG A 14 24.72 6.14 -4.55
C ARG A 14 25.26 6.18 -5.98
N PRO A 15 26.58 6.05 -6.19
CA PRO A 15 27.15 5.87 -7.52
C PRO A 15 26.56 4.63 -8.18
N ARG A 16 26.25 4.73 -9.48
CA ARG A 16 25.79 3.61 -10.29
C ARG A 16 26.91 2.59 -10.42
N VAL A 17 26.95 1.61 -9.53
CA VAL A 17 27.82 0.45 -9.69
C VAL A 17 27.23 -0.43 -10.79
N THR A 18 27.94 -0.50 -11.91
CA THR A 18 27.74 -1.49 -12.98
C THR A 18 28.27 -2.83 -12.48
N ALA A 19 27.42 -3.55 -11.75
CA ALA A 19 27.63 -4.98 -11.51
C ALA A 19 27.24 -5.73 -12.78
N THR A 20 28.17 -6.58 -13.22
CA THR A 20 28.10 -7.53 -14.33
C THR A 20 26.84 -8.40 -14.31
N ASP A 21 26.29 -8.65 -15.50
CA ASP A 21 25.13 -9.51 -15.80
C ASP A 21 25.36 -10.97 -15.36
N ASP A 22 25.21 -11.24 -14.07
CA ASP A 22 24.58 -12.49 -13.66
C ASP A 22 23.07 -12.27 -13.83
N VAL A 23 22.34 -13.20 -14.45
CA VAL A 23 20.93 -13.00 -14.84
C VAL A 23 20.03 -12.99 -13.60
N ALA A 24 20.13 -11.93 -12.81
CA ALA A 24 19.34 -11.71 -11.61
C ALA A 24 17.89 -11.47 -12.02
N VAL A 25 16.99 -12.22 -11.37
CA VAL A 25 15.54 -12.04 -11.53
C VAL A 25 15.20 -10.58 -11.22
N PRO A 26 14.53 -9.85 -12.14
CA PRO A 26 14.08 -8.49 -11.90
C PRO A 26 13.25 -8.39 -10.61
N ALA A 27 13.48 -7.34 -9.82
CA ALA A 27 12.71 -7.10 -8.59
C ALA A 27 11.20 -6.96 -8.85
N GLN A 28 10.82 -6.55 -10.05
CA GLN A 28 9.43 -6.53 -10.51
C GLN A 28 8.79 -7.93 -10.50
N ASP A 29 9.52 -8.94 -10.97
CA ASP A 29 9.02 -10.32 -11.05
C ASP A 29 8.92 -10.92 -9.65
N LEU A 30 9.90 -10.63 -8.79
CA LEU A 30 9.86 -11.00 -7.37
C LEU A 30 8.66 -10.35 -6.66
N TYR A 31 8.40 -9.07 -6.90
CA TYR A 31 7.24 -8.38 -6.34
C TYR A 31 5.92 -8.93 -6.88
N ALA A 32 5.84 -9.22 -8.18
CA ALA A 32 4.66 -9.83 -8.78
C ALA A 32 4.37 -11.22 -8.19
N ALA A 33 5.41 -12.04 -8.02
CA ALA A 33 5.32 -13.35 -7.37
C ALA A 33 4.91 -13.22 -5.88
N LEU A 34 5.51 -12.29 -5.13
CA LEU A 34 5.11 -11.98 -3.75
C LEU A 34 3.62 -11.69 -3.65
N ILE A 35 3.11 -10.79 -4.51
CA ILE A 35 1.69 -10.41 -4.52
C ILE A 35 0.81 -11.59 -4.91
N ARG A 36 1.17 -12.32 -5.97
CA ARG A 36 0.35 -13.41 -6.54
C ARG A 36 0.31 -14.64 -5.61
N ASP A 37 1.45 -15.05 -5.08
CA ASP A 37 1.64 -16.38 -4.47
C ASP A 37 1.52 -16.36 -2.96
N ARG A 38 1.66 -15.19 -2.32
CA ARG A 38 1.65 -15.05 -0.85
C ARG A 38 0.59 -14.07 -0.37
N ILE A 39 0.62 -12.84 -0.86
CA ILE A 39 -0.26 -11.79 -0.35
C ILE A 39 -1.71 -12.00 -0.78
N SER A 40 -1.97 -12.17 -2.08
CA SER A 40 -3.34 -12.28 -2.58
C SER A 40 -4.12 -13.46 -1.98
N PRO A 41 -3.56 -14.68 -1.89
CA PRO A 41 -4.25 -15.81 -1.27
C PRO A 41 -4.55 -15.55 0.21
N ALA A 42 -3.59 -15.00 0.96
CA ALA A 42 -3.77 -14.70 2.37
C ALA A 42 -4.86 -13.63 2.60
N LEU A 43 -4.84 -12.52 1.86
CA LEU A 43 -5.88 -11.49 1.99
C LEU A 43 -7.27 -12.00 1.60
N ARG A 44 -7.36 -12.93 0.64
CA ARG A 44 -8.63 -13.58 0.30
C ARG A 44 -9.12 -14.51 1.40
N ALA A 45 -8.21 -15.18 2.11
CA ALA A 45 -8.57 -15.97 3.28
C ALA A 45 -9.13 -15.10 4.42
N GLU A 46 -8.69 -13.84 4.53
CA GLU A 46 -9.29 -12.84 5.43
C GLU A 46 -10.61 -12.23 4.90
N GLY A 47 -11.15 -12.74 3.78
CA GLY A 47 -12.43 -12.30 3.21
C GLY A 47 -12.35 -11.08 2.27
N LEU A 48 -11.15 -10.59 1.95
CA LEU A 48 -10.99 -9.51 0.98
C LEU A 48 -11.16 -10.03 -0.45
N ILE A 49 -11.67 -9.17 -1.33
CA ILE A 49 -11.75 -9.43 -2.77
C ILE A 49 -10.78 -8.52 -3.52
N GLY A 50 -10.25 -9.00 -4.64
CA GLY A 50 -9.34 -8.24 -5.50
C GLY A 50 -8.07 -9.00 -5.89
N SER A 51 -7.15 -8.27 -6.52
CA SER A 51 -5.91 -8.81 -7.09
C SER A 51 -4.91 -7.69 -7.40
N GLY A 52 -3.66 -8.07 -7.70
CA GLY A 52 -2.66 -7.14 -8.25
C GLY A 52 -2.34 -5.97 -7.34
N GLY A 53 -2.38 -6.18 -6.01
CA GLY A 53 -2.12 -5.13 -5.03
C GLY A 53 -3.30 -4.21 -4.77
N ARG A 54 -4.51 -4.53 -5.25
CA ARG A 54 -5.73 -3.75 -4.97
C ARG A 54 -6.81 -4.69 -4.46
N TYR A 55 -7.21 -4.49 -3.20
CA TYR A 55 -8.18 -5.32 -2.52
C TYR A 55 -9.23 -4.46 -1.84
N SER A 56 -10.37 -5.07 -1.53
CA SER A 56 -11.41 -4.43 -0.74
C SER A 56 -12.12 -5.40 0.18
N LEU A 57 -12.49 -4.91 1.35
CA LEU A 57 -13.47 -5.57 2.21
C LEU A 57 -14.85 -5.38 1.58
N LYS A 58 -15.66 -6.45 1.54
CA LYS A 58 -17.04 -6.34 1.03
C LYS A 58 -17.88 -5.50 1.99
N SER A 59 -18.48 -4.44 1.46
CA SER A 59 -19.46 -3.63 2.19
C SER A 59 -20.53 -3.12 1.22
N ASN A 60 -21.78 -3.12 1.67
CA ASN A 60 -22.89 -2.56 0.89
C ASN A 60 -22.92 -1.03 0.97
N THR A 61 -22.38 -0.44 2.04
CA THR A 61 -22.44 1.00 2.32
C THR A 61 -21.12 1.72 2.05
N HIS A 62 -19.98 1.02 2.11
CA HIS A 62 -18.66 1.63 2.02
C HIS A 62 -17.80 1.05 0.89
N TRP A 63 -16.90 1.88 0.38
CA TRP A 63 -15.68 1.44 -0.27
C TRP A 63 -14.59 1.32 0.80
N ALA A 64 -14.22 0.09 1.18
CA ALA A 64 -13.14 -0.19 2.15
C ALA A 64 -11.99 -0.89 1.44
N LEU A 65 -10.88 -0.18 1.23
CA LEU A 65 -9.84 -0.53 0.26
C LEU A 65 -8.47 -0.73 0.92
N VAL A 66 -7.73 -1.74 0.44
CA VAL A 66 -6.31 -1.97 0.71
C VAL A 66 -5.56 -1.88 -0.61
N SER A 67 -4.63 -0.92 -0.74
CA SER A 67 -3.89 -0.68 -1.98
C SER A 67 -2.39 -0.63 -1.75
N PHE A 68 -1.66 -1.47 -2.47
CA PHE A 68 -0.20 -1.54 -2.44
C PHE A 68 0.36 -0.48 -3.39
N GLN A 69 1.10 0.48 -2.83
CA GLN A 69 1.73 1.56 -3.58
C GLN A 69 3.23 1.31 -3.70
N LYS A 70 3.72 1.18 -4.93
CA LYS A 70 5.15 1.18 -5.23
C LYS A 70 5.73 2.60 -5.12
N SER A 71 6.97 2.69 -4.70
CA SER A 71 7.76 3.93 -4.74
C SER A 71 8.10 4.28 -6.19
N ALA A 72 8.09 5.57 -6.51
CA ALA A 72 8.58 6.08 -7.79
C ALA A 72 10.09 5.84 -7.99
N TYR A 73 10.83 5.56 -6.91
CA TYR A 73 12.26 5.25 -6.94
C TYR A 73 12.57 3.77 -7.13
N SER A 74 11.55 2.93 -7.36
CA SER A 74 11.74 1.51 -7.62
C SER A 74 12.32 1.29 -9.02
N ASP A 75 13.22 0.31 -9.16
CA ASP A 75 13.85 -0.03 -10.43
C ASP A 75 13.95 -1.56 -10.61
N ARG A 76 14.79 -2.01 -11.56
CA ARG A 76 15.00 -3.44 -11.83
C ARG A 76 15.67 -4.19 -10.67
N ARG A 77 16.43 -3.50 -9.83
CA ARG A 77 17.21 -4.08 -8.73
C ARG A 77 16.40 -4.15 -7.45
N GLU A 78 15.48 -3.20 -7.26
CA GLU A 78 14.68 -3.12 -6.04
C GLU A 78 13.29 -2.51 -6.28
N ILE A 79 12.28 -3.15 -5.70
CA ILE A 79 10.96 -2.54 -5.50
C ILE A 79 10.82 -2.12 -4.05
N GLN A 80 10.47 -0.85 -3.84
CA GLN A 80 10.00 -0.37 -2.54
C GLN A 80 8.49 -0.18 -2.62
N PHE A 81 7.77 -0.59 -1.58
CA PHE A 81 6.33 -0.39 -1.54
C PHE A 81 5.81 -0.19 -0.12
N THR A 82 4.63 0.41 -0.03
CA THR A 82 3.86 0.56 1.20
C THR A 82 2.39 0.24 0.91
N ILE A 83 1.54 0.32 1.94
CA ILE A 83 0.11 0.04 1.84
C ILE A 83 -0.66 1.30 2.24
N ASN A 84 -1.66 1.62 1.42
CA ASN A 84 -2.69 2.59 1.72
C ASN A 84 -4.00 1.90 2.07
N LEU A 85 -4.69 2.45 3.06
CA LEU A 85 -6.02 2.08 3.48
C LEU A 85 -6.95 3.25 3.19
N CYS A 86 -8.11 2.98 2.60
CA CYS A 86 -9.08 4.03 2.28
C CYS A 86 -10.49 3.53 2.58
N VAL A 87 -11.24 4.32 3.34
CA VAL A 87 -12.66 4.07 3.60
C VAL A 87 -13.43 5.33 3.23
N VAL A 88 -14.47 5.17 2.40
CA VAL A 88 -15.42 6.24 2.07
C VAL A 88 -16.79 5.63 1.87
N ARG A 89 -17.84 6.32 2.29
CA ARG A 89 -19.21 5.85 2.05
C ARG A 89 -19.54 5.94 0.56
N LYS A 90 -20.38 5.02 0.08
CA LYS A 90 -20.78 4.98 -1.34
C LYS A 90 -21.69 6.13 -1.72
N ASP A 91 -22.57 6.58 -0.82
CA ASP A 91 -23.43 7.75 -1.04
C ASP A 91 -22.61 9.03 -1.15
N GLU A 92 -21.65 9.25 -0.24
CA GLU A 92 -20.70 10.35 -0.27
C GLU A 92 -19.84 10.31 -1.53
N TRP A 93 -19.30 9.15 -1.90
CA TRP A 93 -18.54 8.99 -3.13
C TRP A 93 -19.38 9.32 -4.37
N ASN A 94 -20.64 8.88 -4.40
CA ASN A 94 -21.54 9.21 -5.51
C ASN A 94 -21.84 10.71 -5.58
N ALA A 95 -22.01 11.40 -4.44
CA ALA A 95 -22.17 12.85 -4.41
C ALA A 95 -20.93 13.56 -4.97
N LEU A 96 -19.72 13.15 -4.55
CA LEU A 96 -18.45 13.67 -5.09
C LEU A 96 -18.33 13.44 -6.60
N ARG A 97 -18.82 12.31 -7.12
CA ARG A 97 -18.83 12.04 -8.56
C ARG A 97 -19.81 12.92 -9.35
N VAL A 98 -20.91 13.38 -8.74
CA VAL A 98 -21.82 14.34 -9.36
C VAL A 98 -21.11 15.69 -9.54
N GLU A 99 -20.36 16.12 -8.52
CA GLU A 99 -19.56 17.36 -8.55
C GLU A 99 -18.31 17.23 -9.43
N HIS A 100 -17.75 16.03 -9.52
CA HIS A 100 -16.54 15.73 -10.29
C HIS A 100 -16.78 14.55 -11.26
N PRO A 101 -17.44 14.77 -12.41
CA PRO A 101 -17.84 13.69 -13.34
C PRO A 101 -16.70 12.83 -13.89
N TYR A 102 -15.46 13.32 -13.82
CA TYR A 102 -14.25 12.59 -14.24
C TYR A 102 -13.72 11.62 -13.17
N TYR A 103 -14.32 11.59 -11.97
CA TYR A 103 -13.98 10.61 -10.94
C TYR A 103 -14.49 9.21 -11.31
N PRO A 104 -13.68 8.15 -11.04
CA PRO A 104 -14.03 6.78 -11.41
C PRO A 104 -15.22 6.26 -10.60
N GLU A 105 -15.86 5.20 -11.09
CA GLU A 105 -16.98 4.56 -10.38
C GLU A 105 -16.62 4.09 -8.97
N LYS A 106 -15.43 3.50 -8.82
CA LYS A 106 -14.84 3.09 -7.54
C LYS A 106 -13.58 3.93 -7.27
N PRO A 107 -13.39 4.47 -6.07
CA PRO A 107 -12.19 5.22 -5.75
C PRO A 107 -10.95 4.31 -5.78
N SER A 108 -9.80 4.88 -6.12
CA SER A 108 -8.50 4.24 -5.93
C SER A 108 -8.05 4.42 -4.48
N GLY A 109 -7.69 3.33 -3.80
CA GLY A 109 -7.19 3.39 -2.42
C GLY A 109 -5.80 4.03 -2.29
N SER A 110 -5.16 4.43 -3.39
CA SER A 110 -3.86 5.12 -3.39
C SER A 110 -3.92 6.53 -3.97
N THR A 111 -5.11 7.05 -4.26
CA THR A 111 -5.31 8.36 -4.87
C THR A 111 -6.07 9.26 -3.90
N ILE A 112 -5.68 10.52 -3.84
CA ILE A 112 -6.37 11.57 -3.08
C ILE A 112 -7.47 12.16 -3.95
N TYR A 113 -8.70 12.21 -3.43
CA TYR A 113 -9.85 12.80 -4.12
C TYR A 113 -10.51 13.83 -3.19
N GLY A 114 -10.14 15.11 -3.32
CA GLY A 114 -10.68 16.17 -2.46
C GLY A 114 -10.45 15.85 -0.97
N CYS A 115 -11.53 15.61 -0.23
CA CYS A 115 -11.51 15.22 1.19
C CYS A 115 -11.21 13.73 1.44
N VAL A 116 -11.29 12.86 0.42
CA VAL A 116 -11.04 11.42 0.57
C VAL A 116 -9.54 11.16 0.51
N MET A 117 -8.95 10.97 1.69
CA MET A 117 -7.50 10.81 1.89
C MET A 117 -7.17 9.40 2.35
N PRO A 118 -6.34 8.64 1.59
CA PRO A 118 -5.87 7.35 2.07
C PRO A 118 -4.96 7.48 3.30
N THR A 119 -5.09 6.56 4.24
CA THR A 119 -4.23 6.40 5.41
C THR A 119 -3.08 5.43 5.09
N ARG A 120 -1.85 5.84 5.36
CA ARG A 120 -0.66 4.96 5.23
C ARG A 120 -0.68 3.93 6.37
N ILE A 121 -0.45 2.66 6.06
CA ILE A 121 -0.40 1.62 7.11
C ILE A 121 0.69 1.90 8.16
N GLY A 122 1.77 2.60 7.78
CA GLY A 122 2.83 3.02 8.71
C GLY A 122 2.31 3.86 9.88
N SER A 123 1.30 4.71 9.66
CA SER A 123 0.72 5.51 10.75
C SER A 123 -0.08 4.68 11.76
N LEU A 124 -0.33 3.40 11.48
CA LEU A 124 -1.08 2.49 12.35
C LEU A 124 -0.17 1.49 13.10
N VAL A 125 1.12 1.43 12.78
CA VAL A 125 2.03 0.39 13.28
C VAL A 125 3.32 0.98 13.84
N GLY A 126 3.93 0.29 14.81
CA GLY A 126 5.19 0.72 15.41
C GLY A 126 5.06 2.06 16.14
N ASP A 127 5.96 2.99 15.84
CA ASP A 127 5.97 4.36 16.36
C ASP A 127 5.12 5.35 15.53
N GLY A 128 4.35 4.84 14.55
CA GLY A 128 3.56 5.66 13.63
C GLY A 128 4.37 6.26 12.47
N SER A 129 5.65 5.88 12.31
CA SER A 129 6.45 6.28 11.14
C SER A 129 6.01 5.59 9.85
N ASP A 130 6.25 6.24 8.71
CA ASP A 130 5.90 5.66 7.41
C ASP A 130 6.67 4.36 7.16
N LYS A 131 5.95 3.29 6.83
CA LYS A 131 6.51 1.94 6.72
C LYS A 131 6.63 1.54 5.26
N TRP A 132 7.86 1.20 4.87
CA TRP A 132 8.20 0.75 3.53
C TRP A 132 8.87 -0.61 3.57
N TRP A 133 8.36 -1.52 2.74
CA TRP A 133 8.99 -2.82 2.47
C TRP A 133 9.83 -2.73 1.20
N ARG A 134 10.86 -3.58 1.16
CA ARG A 134 11.79 -3.69 0.03
C ARG A 134 11.75 -5.13 -0.49
N VAL A 135 11.81 -5.28 -1.81
CA VAL A 135 11.93 -6.55 -2.53
C VAL A 135 13.07 -6.44 -3.51
N TYR A 136 14.08 -7.30 -3.36
CA TYR A 136 15.25 -7.35 -4.23
C TYR A 136 15.80 -8.79 -4.33
N HIS A 137 16.68 -9.02 -5.32
CA HIS A 137 17.28 -10.32 -5.56
C HIS A 137 18.10 -10.82 -4.35
N GLY A 138 17.97 -12.10 -4.00
CA GLY A 138 18.66 -12.72 -2.86
C GLY A 138 18.03 -12.45 -1.49
N GLN A 139 16.95 -11.67 -1.43
CA GLN A 139 16.20 -11.44 -0.20
C GLN A 139 15.27 -12.63 0.14
N ASP A 140 15.06 -12.86 1.44
CA ASP A 140 13.97 -13.73 1.89
C ASP A 140 12.60 -13.04 1.72
N VAL A 141 11.99 -13.30 0.55
CA VAL A 141 10.66 -12.80 0.18
C VAL A 141 9.56 -13.35 1.10
N ALA A 142 9.74 -14.53 1.70
CA ALA A 142 8.75 -15.12 2.60
C ALA A 142 8.66 -14.32 3.91
N SER A 143 9.80 -13.92 4.47
CA SER A 143 9.85 -13.03 5.64
C SER A 143 9.22 -11.66 5.35
N VAL A 144 9.42 -11.10 4.16
CA VAL A 144 8.73 -9.87 3.74
C VAL A 144 7.22 -10.08 3.70
N ALA A 145 6.75 -11.18 3.10
CA ALA A 145 5.33 -11.50 3.04
C ALA A 145 4.71 -11.65 4.44
N ALA A 146 5.37 -12.39 5.33
CA ALA A 146 4.91 -12.59 6.70
C ALA A 146 4.79 -11.26 7.45
N ASN A 147 5.80 -10.38 7.33
CA ASN A 147 5.75 -9.07 7.96
C ASN A 147 4.61 -8.20 7.39
N VAL A 148 4.44 -8.15 6.07
CA VAL A 148 3.33 -7.43 5.43
C VAL A 148 2.00 -7.92 5.97
N LEU A 149 1.76 -9.24 5.96
CA LEU A 149 0.49 -9.82 6.37
C LEU A 149 0.21 -9.62 7.86
N MET A 150 1.22 -9.70 8.71
CA MET A 150 1.11 -9.35 10.13
C MET A 150 0.62 -7.91 10.30
N ASN A 151 1.22 -6.93 9.62
CA ASN A 151 0.80 -5.52 9.74
C ASN A 151 -0.63 -5.30 9.21
N VAL A 152 -1.00 -5.98 8.12
CA VAL A 152 -2.37 -5.89 7.61
C VAL A 152 -3.36 -6.51 8.60
N ARG A 153 -3.07 -7.68 9.17
CA ARG A 153 -3.97 -8.37 10.11
C ARG A 153 -4.11 -7.64 11.44
N ASP A 154 -3.00 -7.17 11.99
CA ASP A 154 -2.97 -6.67 13.36
C ASP A 154 -3.41 -5.20 13.45
N ALA A 155 -3.25 -4.45 12.36
CA ALA A 155 -3.59 -3.02 12.34
C ALA A 155 -4.50 -2.62 11.17
N GLY A 156 -4.21 -3.10 9.95
CA GLY A 156 -4.93 -2.66 8.76
C GLY A 156 -6.40 -3.11 8.72
N LEU A 157 -6.69 -4.38 8.98
CA LEU A 157 -8.05 -4.93 8.97
C LEU A 157 -8.88 -4.40 10.15
N PRO A 158 -8.39 -4.40 11.41
CA PRO A 158 -9.11 -3.77 12.51
C PRO A 158 -9.48 -2.32 12.20
N TRP A 159 -8.53 -1.53 11.69
CA TRP A 159 -8.81 -0.15 11.30
C TRP A 159 -9.88 -0.05 10.21
N LEU A 160 -9.84 -0.88 9.16
CA LEU A 160 -10.88 -0.88 8.13
C LEU A 160 -12.26 -1.22 8.69
N HIS A 161 -12.33 -2.21 9.58
CA HIS A 161 -13.60 -2.60 10.23
C HIS A 161 -14.14 -1.46 11.09
N ASP A 162 -13.29 -0.84 11.92
CA ASP A 162 -13.69 0.28 12.77
C ASP A 162 -14.18 1.47 11.96
N GLN A 163 -13.51 1.80 10.85
CA GLN A 163 -13.95 2.87 9.96
C GLN A 163 -15.29 2.57 9.30
N VAL A 164 -15.55 1.32 8.90
CA VAL A 164 -16.83 0.92 8.29
C VAL A 164 -17.97 0.94 9.31
N VAL A 165 -17.71 0.61 10.57
CA VAL A 165 -18.72 0.62 11.64
C VAL A 165 -18.99 2.06 12.11
N ASN A 166 -17.95 2.83 12.39
CA ASN A 166 -18.06 4.15 13.03
C ASN A 166 -18.34 5.30 12.04
N SER A 167 -18.16 5.09 10.74
CA SER A 167 -18.55 6.07 9.69
C SER A 167 -19.99 5.86 9.19
N SER A 168 -20.81 5.14 9.95
CA SER A 168 -22.22 4.84 9.65
C SER A 168 -23.15 6.02 9.87
#